data_AF-A0A7X8DIT9-F1
#
_entry.id   AF-A0A7X8DIT9-F1
#
_cell.length_a   1.000
_cell.length_b   1.000
_cell.length_c   1.000
_cell.angle_alpha   90.00
_cell.angle_beta   90.00
_cell.angle_gamma   90.00
#
_symmetry.space_group_name_H-M   'P 1'
#
loop_
_entity.id
_entity.type
_entity.pdbx_description
1 polymer ?
#
loop_
_entity_poly.entity_id
_entity_poly.type
_entity_poly.pdbx_seq_one_letter_code
_entity_poly.pdbx_strand_id
1 'polypeptide(L)'
;MTAPLPETSTEITSEISNSSINHDIANSDDGLMDGKNIAYDKLNARYRKILHACEIGAIDERYRGAISHAIKLLILDIEKDSRIKLGDNYVPVQVVEKDMGKLNFFTIQHAVNKFKEISGRRRIRNPVAYLKVLIYNSINELEIDMDSSLRREGLID
;
A
#
# COMPACT_ATOMS: atom_id res chain seq x y z
N MET A 1 -48.34 -31.32 -1.29
CA MET A 1 -47.81 -30.87 0.02
C MET A 1 -46.32 -30.67 -0.15
N THR A 2 -45.89 -29.42 -0.27
CA THR A 2 -44.49 -29.00 -0.51
C THR A 2 -43.83 -28.69 0.83
N ALA A 3 -42.62 -29.21 1.06
CA ALA A 3 -41.84 -28.96 2.26
C ALA A 3 -41.37 -27.49 2.34
N PRO A 4 -41.31 -26.88 3.53
CA PRO A 4 -40.79 -25.52 3.69
C PRO A 4 -39.26 -25.50 3.62
N LEU A 5 -38.71 -24.48 2.96
CA LEU A 5 -37.27 -24.19 2.92
C LEU A 5 -36.83 -23.60 4.28
N PRO A 6 -35.65 -23.97 4.81
CA PRO A 6 -35.16 -23.39 6.06
C PRO A 6 -34.63 -21.97 5.84
N GLU A 7 -35.05 -21.05 6.70
CA GLU A 7 -34.45 -19.72 6.83
C GLU A 7 -33.05 -19.83 7.44
N THR A 8 -32.01 -19.56 6.65
CA THR A 8 -30.65 -19.36 7.17
C THR A 8 -30.37 -17.88 7.27
N SER A 9 -30.75 -17.28 8.40
CA SER A 9 -30.16 -16.02 8.87
C SER A 9 -28.67 -16.24 9.02
N THR A 10 -27.86 -15.68 8.11
CA THR A 10 -26.41 -15.78 8.17
C THR A 10 -25.88 -14.45 8.65
N GLU A 11 -25.48 -14.41 9.92
CA GLU A 11 -24.76 -13.28 10.53
C GLU A 11 -23.54 -12.92 9.69
N ILE A 12 -23.39 -11.62 9.44
CA ILE A 12 -22.28 -11.06 8.66
C ILE A 12 -21.04 -11.03 9.57
N THR A 13 -20.21 -12.07 9.52
CA THR A 13 -18.89 -12.04 10.17
C THR A 13 -17.93 -11.17 9.37
N SER A 14 -17.68 -9.97 9.89
CA SER A 14 -16.60 -9.08 9.44
C SER A 14 -15.26 -9.56 10.02
N GLU A 15 -14.86 -10.78 9.70
CA GLU A 15 -13.57 -11.32 10.12
C GLU A 15 -12.58 -11.16 8.97
N ILE A 16 -11.85 -10.05 8.99
CA ILE A 16 -10.55 -9.99 8.33
C ILE A 16 -9.70 -11.02 9.06
N SER A 17 -9.55 -12.19 8.45
CA SER A 17 -8.70 -13.26 8.93
C SER A 17 -7.28 -12.70 9.04
N ASN A 18 -6.89 -12.35 10.26
CA ASN A 18 -5.51 -12.06 10.61
C ASN A 18 -4.78 -13.41 10.58
N SER A 19 -4.37 -13.85 9.39
CA SER A 19 -3.31 -14.84 9.32
C SER A 19 -2.05 -14.18 9.85
N SER A 20 -1.84 -14.35 11.16
CA SER A 20 -0.58 -14.08 11.83
C SER A 20 0.48 -14.94 11.15
N ILE A 21 1.19 -14.35 10.18
CA ILE A 21 2.47 -14.88 9.74
C ILE A 21 3.48 -14.32 10.72
N ASN A 22 3.62 -15.00 11.87
CA ASN A 22 4.87 -14.98 12.60
C ASN A 22 5.92 -15.54 11.64
N HIS A 23 6.67 -14.66 11.00
CA HIS A 23 7.95 -15.06 10.43
C HIS A 23 8.92 -15.16 11.60
N ASP A 24 8.92 -16.31 12.25
CA ASP A 24 10.01 -16.71 13.11
C ASP A 24 11.30 -16.60 12.30
N ILE A 25 12.21 -15.78 12.78
CA ILE A 25 13.57 -15.66 12.28
C ILE A 25 14.25 -16.98 12.65
N ALA A 26 14.16 -17.96 11.76
CA ALA A 26 14.94 -19.18 11.86
C ALA A 26 16.40 -18.84 11.50
N ASN A 27 17.20 -18.59 12.52
CA ASN A 27 18.66 -18.64 12.44
C ASN A 27 19.06 -20.05 12.00
N SER A 28 19.49 -20.19 10.75
CA SER A 28 20.32 -21.31 10.28
C SER A 28 21.64 -20.68 9.87
N ASP A 29 22.64 -20.87 10.72
CA ASP A 29 24.01 -20.41 10.55
C ASP A 29 24.84 -21.56 9.94
N ASP A 30 25.06 -21.51 8.63
CA ASP A 30 25.96 -22.43 7.96
C ASP A 30 26.57 -21.74 6.71
N GLY A 31 27.53 -20.85 6.92
CA GLY A 31 28.40 -20.40 5.81
C GLY A 31 28.84 -18.95 5.90
N LEU A 32 30.09 -18.76 6.34
CA LEU A 32 30.86 -17.54 6.17
C LEU A 32 30.71 -16.96 4.75
N MET A 33 29.92 -15.90 4.63
CA MET A 33 29.99 -14.95 3.52
C MET A 33 30.06 -13.55 4.13
N ASP A 34 31.28 -13.12 4.46
CA ASP A 34 31.64 -11.74 4.76
C ASP A 34 31.53 -10.90 3.47
N GLY A 35 30.29 -10.69 3.04
CA GLY A 35 29.93 -9.94 1.86
C GLY A 35 28.56 -9.33 2.10
N LYS A 36 28.52 -8.19 2.80
CA LYS A 36 27.29 -7.38 2.94
C LYS A 36 26.60 -7.29 1.58
N ASN A 37 25.37 -7.80 1.47
CA ASN A 37 24.61 -7.72 0.23
C ASN A 37 24.20 -6.26 0.00
N ILE A 38 25.06 -5.50 -0.68
CA ILE A 38 24.92 -4.06 -0.90
C ILE A 38 23.56 -3.71 -1.50
N ALA A 39 23.01 -4.57 -2.38
CA ALA A 39 21.70 -4.38 -3.00
C ALA A 39 20.55 -4.50 -2.00
N TYR A 40 20.58 -5.52 -1.14
CA TYR A 40 19.60 -5.70 -0.07
C TYR A 40 19.64 -4.56 0.95
N ASP A 41 20.84 -4.12 1.34
CA ASP A 41 21.02 -3.02 2.28
C ASP A 41 20.49 -1.70 1.70
N LYS A 42 20.76 -1.43 0.41
CA LYS A 42 20.23 -0.26 -0.29
C LYS A 42 18.71 -0.26 -0.36
N LEU A 43 18.11 -1.40 -0.70
CA LEU A 43 16.65 -1.56 -0.75
C LEU A 43 16.02 -1.33 0.64
N ASN A 44 16.59 -1.93 1.68
CA ASN A 44 16.12 -1.77 3.05
C ASN A 44 16.29 -0.34 3.57
N ALA A 45 17.38 0.34 3.21
CA ALA A 45 17.58 1.75 3.53
C ALA A 45 16.50 2.63 2.87
N ARG A 46 16.24 2.42 1.58
CA ARG A 46 15.17 3.11 0.83
C ARG A 46 13.80 2.86 1.46
N TYR A 47 13.49 1.62 1.77
CA TYR A 47 12.24 1.23 2.41
C TYR A 47 12.04 1.91 3.75
N ARG A 48 13.02 1.85 4.66
CA ARG A 48 12.95 2.52 5.98
C ARG A 48 12.79 4.03 5.84
N LYS A 49 13.51 4.67 4.90
CA LYS A 49 13.39 6.10 4.63
C LYS A 49 11.96 6.48 4.24
N ILE A 50 11.33 5.69 3.36
CA ILE A 50 9.95 5.93 2.94
C ILE A 50 8.97 5.70 4.10
N LEU A 51 9.09 4.61 4.86
CA LEU A 51 8.22 4.38 6.02
C LEU A 51 8.29 5.51 7.05
N HIS A 52 9.49 6.07 7.25
CA HIS A 52 9.68 7.22 8.13
C HIS A 52 9.00 8.48 7.57
N ALA A 53 9.20 8.80 6.28
CA ALA A 53 8.54 9.96 5.64
C ALA A 53 7.01 9.85 5.65
N CYS A 54 6.49 8.62 5.55
CA CYS A 54 5.07 8.33 5.63
C CYS A 54 4.50 8.36 7.06
N GLU A 55 5.34 8.52 8.08
CA GLU A 55 4.96 8.47 9.50
C GLU A 55 4.05 7.27 9.81
N ILE A 56 4.40 6.08 9.35
CA ILE A 56 3.52 4.89 9.40
C ILE A 56 3.02 4.58 10.82
N GLY A 57 3.79 4.95 11.85
CA GLY A 57 3.38 4.83 13.25
C GLY A 57 2.17 5.69 13.65
N ALA A 58 1.79 6.70 12.86
CA ALA A 58 0.61 7.54 13.08
C ALA A 58 -0.64 7.03 12.33
N ILE A 59 -0.48 6.09 11.40
CA ILE A 59 -1.61 5.48 10.68
C ILE A 59 -2.36 4.51 11.60
N ASP A 60 -3.66 4.29 11.34
CA ASP A 60 -4.48 3.27 12.01
C ASP A 60 -3.78 1.90 11.99
N GLU A 61 -3.56 1.34 13.19
CA GLU A 61 -2.74 0.15 13.43
C GLU A 61 -3.13 -1.03 12.54
N ARG A 62 -4.44 -1.20 12.29
CA ARG A 62 -5.00 -2.29 11.48
C ARG A 62 -4.50 -2.28 10.03
N TYR A 63 -4.04 -1.13 9.53
CA TYR A 63 -3.62 -0.95 8.14
C TYR A 63 -2.10 -0.83 8.00
N ARG A 64 -1.35 -0.58 9.08
CA ARG A 64 0.10 -0.35 9.04
C ARG A 64 0.86 -1.46 8.33
N GLY A 65 0.55 -2.72 8.67
CA GLY A 65 1.20 -3.88 8.05
C GLY A 65 0.93 -3.98 6.55
N ALA A 66 -0.33 -3.82 6.14
CA ALA A 66 -0.72 -3.89 4.73
C ALA A 66 -0.10 -2.77 3.89
N ILE A 67 -0.04 -1.54 4.43
CA ILE A 67 0.59 -0.38 3.77
C ILE A 67 2.09 -0.59 3.65
N SER A 68 2.74 -1.00 4.74
CA SER A 68 4.18 -1.28 4.75
C SER A 68 4.52 -2.32 3.69
N HIS A 69 3.72 -3.37 3.59
CA HIS A 69 3.88 -4.40 2.57
C HIS A 69 3.64 -3.85 1.15
N ALA A 70 2.60 -3.06 0.92
CA ALA A 70 2.33 -2.44 -0.38
C ALA A 70 3.47 -1.51 -0.83
N ILE A 71 4.03 -0.70 0.07
CA ILE A 71 5.21 0.14 -0.20
C ILE A 71 6.42 -0.73 -0.55
N LYS A 72 6.67 -1.81 0.21
CA LYS A 72 7.77 -2.74 -0.08
C LYS A 72 7.63 -3.36 -1.46
N LEU A 73 6.42 -3.74 -1.86
CA LEU A 73 6.15 -4.28 -3.19
C LEU A 73 6.40 -3.24 -4.29
N LEU A 74 5.98 -1.98 -4.11
CA LEU A 74 6.29 -0.92 -5.08
C LEU A 74 7.80 -0.74 -5.27
N ILE A 75 8.57 -0.74 -4.18
CA ILE A 75 10.03 -0.64 -4.25
C ILE A 75 10.62 -1.85 -5.00
N LEU A 76 10.15 -3.06 -4.71
CA LEU A 76 10.62 -4.26 -5.39
C LEU A 76 10.30 -4.26 -6.89
N ASP A 77 9.11 -3.78 -7.27
CA ASP A 77 8.72 -3.64 -8.68
C ASP A 77 9.62 -2.62 -9.40
N ILE A 78 10.00 -1.51 -8.73
CA ILE A 78 10.94 -0.52 -9.26
C ILE A 78 12.32 -1.13 -9.57
N GLU A 79 12.82 -2.00 -8.69
CA GLU A 79 14.16 -2.57 -8.87
C GLU A 79 14.19 -3.69 -9.92
N LYS A 80 13.03 -4.29 -10.26
CA LYS A 80 12.95 -5.48 -11.13
C LYS A 80 12.48 -5.19 -12.55
N ASP A 81 11.59 -4.21 -12.71
CA ASP A 81 10.88 -4.00 -13.96
C ASP A 81 11.17 -2.63 -14.58
N SER A 82 11.19 -2.55 -15.90
CA SER A 82 11.27 -1.26 -16.61
C SER A 82 9.94 -0.49 -16.59
N ARG A 83 8.83 -1.20 -16.34
CA ARG A 83 7.47 -0.66 -16.26
C ARG A 83 6.68 -1.41 -15.20
N ILE A 84 5.92 -0.68 -14.39
CA ILE A 84 5.16 -1.25 -13.28
C ILE A 84 3.68 -1.24 -13.62
N LYS A 85 3.00 -2.37 -13.40
CA LYS A 85 1.54 -2.47 -13.52
C LYS A 85 0.87 -1.88 -12.28
N LEU A 86 0.08 -0.82 -12.49
CA LEU A 86 -0.68 -0.11 -11.47
C LEU A 86 -2.14 -0.01 -11.92
N GLY A 87 -2.98 -0.91 -11.38
CA GLY A 87 -4.35 -1.11 -11.86
C GLY A 87 -4.31 -1.66 -13.29
N ASP A 88 -4.97 -0.94 -14.20
CA ASP A 88 -5.03 -1.28 -15.63
C ASP A 88 -3.92 -0.60 -16.45
N ASN A 89 -3.09 0.23 -15.82
CA ASN A 89 -2.04 1.01 -16.47
C ASN A 89 -0.65 0.40 -16.26
N TYR A 90 0.24 0.66 -17.22
CA TYR A 90 1.68 0.37 -17.11
C TYR A 90 2.46 1.67 -17.10
N VAL A 91 3.06 2.00 -15.96
CA VAL A 91 3.78 3.26 -15.74
C VAL A 91 5.29 3.03 -15.84
N PRO A 92 6.07 3.86 -16.57
CA PRO A 92 7.52 3.75 -16.61
C PRO A 92 8.16 3.88 -15.22
N VAL A 93 9.18 3.08 -14.95
CA VAL A 93 9.81 3.03 -13.62
C VAL A 93 10.37 4.37 -13.16
N GLN A 94 10.92 5.18 -14.07
CA GLN A 94 11.49 6.48 -13.73
C GLN A 94 10.41 7.46 -13.21
N VAL A 95 9.18 7.33 -13.72
CA VAL A 95 8.04 8.14 -13.26
C VAL A 95 7.62 7.67 -11.86
N VAL A 96 7.44 6.36 -11.67
CA VAL A 96 7.05 5.81 -10.37
C VAL A 96 8.10 6.12 -9.31
N GLU A 97 9.39 6.00 -9.64
CA GLU A 97 10.48 6.32 -8.73
C GLU A 97 10.48 7.78 -8.29
N LYS A 98 10.26 8.71 -9.23
CA LYS A 98 10.13 10.14 -8.93
C LYS A 98 8.93 10.41 -8.03
N ASP A 99 7.77 9.83 -8.36
CA ASP A 99 6.53 10.02 -7.62
C ASP A 99 6.64 9.45 -6.20
N MET A 100 7.26 8.27 -6.05
CA MET A 100 7.48 7.65 -4.73
C MET A 100 8.34 8.53 -3.80
N GLY A 101 9.16 9.42 -4.35
CA GLY A 101 9.89 10.42 -3.57
C GLY A 101 8.99 11.45 -2.87
N LYS A 102 7.73 11.59 -3.29
CA LYS A 102 6.74 12.52 -2.73
C LYS A 102 5.89 11.92 -1.60
N LEU A 103 6.01 10.61 -1.36
CA LEU A 103 5.23 9.92 -0.34
C LEU A 103 5.46 10.52 1.04
N ASN A 104 4.36 10.85 1.71
CA ASN A 104 4.34 11.36 3.06
C ASN A 104 3.08 10.87 3.81
N PHE A 105 2.95 11.27 5.07
CA PHE A 105 1.80 10.91 5.91
C PHE A 105 0.45 11.17 5.23
N PHE A 106 0.24 12.35 4.65
CA PHE A 106 -1.04 12.74 4.04
C PHE A 106 -1.38 11.84 2.85
N THR A 107 -0.39 11.50 2.03
CA THR A 107 -0.58 10.58 0.90
C THR A 107 -1.05 9.20 1.34
N ILE A 108 -0.42 8.66 2.39
CA ILE A 108 -0.81 7.35 2.93
C ILE A 108 -2.17 7.42 3.62
N GLN A 109 -2.43 8.48 4.38
CA GLN A 109 -3.71 8.67 5.07
C GLN A 109 -4.87 8.77 4.07
N HIS A 110 -4.68 9.49 2.96
CA HIS A 110 -5.65 9.58 1.87
C HIS A 110 -5.92 8.20 1.24
N ALA A 111 -4.87 7.45 0.91
CA ALA A 111 -4.98 6.10 0.37
C ALA A 111 -5.76 5.15 1.30
N VAL A 112 -5.50 5.23 2.61
CA VAL A 112 -6.19 4.43 3.64
C VAL A 112 -7.67 4.81 3.74
N ASN A 113 -7.98 6.10 3.72
CA ASN A 113 -9.36 6.58 3.79
C ASN A 113 -10.17 6.09 2.57
N LYS A 114 -9.59 6.15 1.37
CA LYS A 114 -10.20 5.57 0.16
C LYS A 114 -10.37 4.06 0.28
N PHE A 115 -9.37 3.36 0.80
CA PHE A 115 -9.46 1.92 1.00
C PHE A 115 -10.62 1.56 1.94
N LYS A 116 -10.74 2.28 3.06
CA LYS A 116 -11.85 2.12 4.03
C LYS A 116 -13.21 2.32 3.35
N GLU A 117 -13.38 3.42 2.64
CA GLU A 117 -14.64 3.71 1.92
C GLU A 117 -15.01 2.58 0.94
N ILE A 118 -14.06 2.13 0.12
CA ILE A 118 -14.33 1.13 -0.92
C ILE A 118 -14.56 -0.25 -0.31
N SER A 119 -13.77 -0.64 0.69
CA SER A 119 -13.91 -1.91 1.38
C SER A 119 -15.23 -2.03 2.15
N GLY A 120 -15.80 -0.90 2.61
CA GLY A 120 -17.12 -0.85 3.22
C GLY A 120 -18.28 -1.06 2.24
N ARG A 121 -18.05 -0.84 0.93
CA ARG A 121 -19.08 -0.99 -0.11
C ARG A 121 -18.97 -2.29 -0.90
N ARG A 122 -17.76 -2.84 -1.04
CA ARG A 122 -17.53 -4.05 -1.84
C ARG A 122 -16.34 -4.83 -1.32
N ARG A 123 -16.40 -6.16 -1.52
CA ARG A 123 -15.25 -7.04 -1.24
C ARG A 123 -14.10 -6.75 -2.21
N ILE A 124 -12.92 -6.53 -1.66
CA ILE A 124 -11.68 -6.36 -2.42
C ILE A 124 -10.95 -7.71 -2.45
N ARG A 125 -10.79 -8.29 -3.65
CA ARG A 125 -10.20 -9.63 -3.81
C ARG A 125 -8.72 -9.70 -3.42
N ASN A 126 -7.95 -8.66 -3.75
CA ASN A 126 -6.54 -8.53 -3.37
C ASN A 126 -6.30 -7.18 -2.69
N PRO A 127 -6.43 -7.10 -1.36
CA PRO A 127 -6.31 -5.85 -0.60
C PRO A 127 -4.97 -5.15 -0.77
N VAL A 128 -3.85 -5.90 -0.74
CA VAL A 128 -2.50 -5.34 -0.83
C VAL A 128 -2.24 -4.77 -2.22
N ALA A 129 -2.55 -5.53 -3.27
CA ALA A 129 -2.38 -5.03 -4.64
C ALA A 129 -3.26 -3.80 -4.90
N TYR A 130 -4.46 -3.75 -4.32
CA TYR A 130 -5.32 -2.59 -4.42
C TYR A 130 -4.78 -1.38 -3.65
N LEU A 131 -4.30 -1.58 -2.41
CA LEU A 131 -3.61 -0.54 -1.63
C LEU A 131 -2.40 0.01 -2.38
N LYS A 132 -1.63 -0.86 -3.06
CA LYS A 132 -0.50 -0.46 -3.91
C LYS A 132 -0.91 0.59 -4.94
N VAL A 133 -2.04 0.37 -5.61
CA VAL A 133 -2.60 1.30 -6.60
C VAL A 133 -3.10 2.58 -5.93
N LEU A 134 -3.82 2.46 -4.81
CA LEU A 134 -4.32 3.63 -4.08
C LEU A 134 -3.19 4.53 -3.58
N ILE A 135 -2.12 3.96 -3.05
CA ILE A 135 -0.94 4.69 -2.59
C ILE A 135 -0.32 5.48 -3.73
N TYR A 136 -0.13 4.85 -4.90
CA TYR A 136 0.44 5.54 -6.06
C TYR A 136 -0.48 6.67 -6.56
N ASN A 137 -1.77 6.38 -6.73
CA ASN A 137 -2.73 7.36 -7.23
C ASN A 137 -2.86 8.56 -6.28
N SER A 138 -2.80 8.32 -4.96
CA SER A 138 -2.93 9.36 -3.94
C SER A 138 -1.86 10.44 -4.05
N ILE A 139 -0.68 10.13 -4.61
CA ILE A 139 0.40 11.10 -4.83
C ILE A 139 -0.10 12.22 -5.76
N ASN A 140 -0.71 11.84 -6.88
CA ASN A 140 -1.17 12.79 -7.89
C ASN A 140 -2.51 13.43 -7.53
N GLU A 141 -3.40 12.67 -6.88
CA GLU A 141 -4.71 13.19 -6.46
C GLU A 141 -4.58 14.36 -5.48
N LEU A 142 -3.68 14.26 -4.50
CA LEU A 142 -3.48 15.35 -3.54
C LEU A 142 -2.86 16.60 -4.18
N GLU A 143 -2.01 16.46 -5.19
CA GLU A 143 -1.49 17.59 -5.95
C GLU A 143 -2.60 18.30 -6.74
N ILE A 144 -3.51 17.53 -7.36
CA ILE A 144 -4.67 18.06 -8.09
C ILE A 144 -5.68 18.72 -7.15
N ASP A 145 -5.95 18.11 -6.00
CA ASP A 145 -6.87 18.66 -4.99
C ASP A 145 -6.36 19.99 -4.42
N MET A 146 -5.04 20.13 -4.27
CA MET A 146 -4.41 21.38 -3.87
C MET A 146 -4.50 22.45 -4.98
N ASP A 147 -4.10 22.14 -6.22
CA ASP A 147 -4.18 23.08 -7.36
C ASP A 147 -5.62 23.56 -7.58
N SER A 148 -6.58 22.64 -7.59
CA SER A 148 -8.00 22.98 -7.74
C SER A 148 -8.54 23.85 -6.60
N SER A 149 -8.07 23.63 -5.36
CA SER A 149 -8.44 24.47 -4.22
C SER A 149 -7.84 25.87 -4.30
N LEU A 150 -6.56 25.99 -4.68
CA LEU A 150 -5.89 27.29 -4.85
C LEU A 150 -6.51 28.13 -5.98
N ARG A 151 -6.90 27.50 -7.10
CA ARG A 151 -7.64 28.16 -8.19
C ARG A 151 -9.03 28.61 -7.74
N ARG A 152 -9.76 27.76 -7.03
CA ARG A 152 -11.10 28.09 -6.50
C ARG A 152 -11.04 29.27 -5.52
N GLU A 153 -9.97 29.37 -4.74
CA GLU A 153 -9.73 30.45 -3.78
C GLU A 153 -9.13 31.71 -4.43
N GLY A 154 -8.84 31.69 -5.74
CA GLY A 154 -8.27 32.83 -6.48
C GLY A 154 -6.85 33.18 -6.07
N LEU A 155 -6.11 32.23 -5.47
CA LEU A 155 -4.73 32.43 -5.03
C LEU A 155 -3.71 32.26 -6.16
N ILE A 156 -4.11 31.53 -7.21
CA ILE A 156 -3.37 31.32 -8.45
C ILE A 156 -4.36 31.27 -9.63
N ASP A 157 -3.95 31.73 -10.81
CA ASP A 157 -4.76 31.74 -12.04
C ASP A 157 -4.69 30.42 -12.82
#